data_AF-A0A379ZW94-F1
#
_entry.id   AF-A0A379ZW94-F1
#
_cell.length_a   1.000
_cell.length_b   1.000
_cell.length_c   1.000
_cell.angle_alpha   90.00
_cell.angle_beta   90.00
_cell.angle_gamma   90.00
#
_symmetry.space_group_name_H-M   'P 1'
#
loop_
_entity.id
_entity.type
_entity.pdbx_description
1 polymer ?
#
loop_
_entity_poly.entity_id
_entity_poly.type
_entity_poly.pdbx_seq_one_letter_code
_entity_poly.pdbx_strand_id
1 'polypeptide(L)'
;MVTITLKTPDYKRVAMRFFWVNIGGSVAEVFKGEFLWAPQYGINKTGNMFKPAGWETVKKVKEGDLIFCHKGRKIIGVATAVRDAYSAPRPEHRVAGPPHIAGTQVDLELTRLELPIDVSLFNQAFTRMHNQACLPRVFNKKGGCTENYMWRDPRAGSRVDRRFFSRKTSLSTSMRIPSKSPERSVVSKKE
;
A
#
# COMPACT_ATOMS: atom_id res chain seq x y z
N MET A 1 5.88 -25.92 -7.85
CA MET A 1 5.66 -24.68 -8.63
C MET A 1 4.25 -24.21 -8.28
N VAL A 2 4.09 -23.15 -7.48
CA VAL A 2 2.76 -22.63 -7.12
C VAL A 2 2.51 -21.35 -7.91
N THR A 3 1.48 -21.37 -8.74
CA THR A 3 1.02 -20.21 -9.49
C THR A 3 0.09 -19.42 -8.57
N ILE A 4 0.51 -18.22 -8.16
CA ILE A 4 -0.39 -17.27 -7.52
C ILE A 4 -1.34 -16.74 -8.60
N THR A 5 -2.50 -17.37 -8.70
CA THR A 5 -3.61 -16.88 -9.52
C THR A 5 -4.39 -15.88 -8.70
N LEU A 6 -3.97 -14.61 -8.77
CA LEU A 6 -4.85 -13.51 -8.41
C LEU A 6 -6.01 -13.54 -9.40
N LYS A 7 -7.25 -13.68 -8.92
CA LYS A 7 -8.44 -13.50 -9.76
C LYS A 7 -8.37 -12.07 -10.29
N THR A 8 -8.01 -11.92 -11.55
CA THR A 8 -8.13 -10.64 -12.24
C THR A 8 -9.61 -10.39 -12.44
N PRO A 9 -10.19 -9.32 -11.88
CA PRO A 9 -11.51 -8.88 -12.30
C PRO A 9 -11.43 -8.57 -13.80
N ASP A 10 -12.44 -8.97 -14.56
CA ASP A 10 -12.64 -8.50 -15.92
C ASP A 10 -12.94 -7.00 -15.87
N TYR A 11 -11.89 -6.18 -15.87
CA TYR A 11 -11.98 -4.73 -15.96
C TYR A 11 -11.08 -4.24 -17.07
N LYS A 12 -11.61 -3.35 -17.91
CA LYS A 12 -10.86 -2.53 -18.88
C LYS A 12 -9.51 -2.19 -18.26
N ARG A 13 -8.39 -2.49 -18.95
CA ARG A 13 -7.01 -2.34 -18.44
C ARG A 13 -6.72 -0.91 -17.94
N VAL A 14 -7.16 -0.57 -16.74
CA VAL A 14 -6.53 0.44 -15.91
C VAL A 14 -5.31 -0.28 -15.35
N ALA A 15 -4.14 0.09 -15.87
CA ALA A 15 -2.89 -0.52 -15.46
C ALA A 15 -2.72 -0.36 -13.95
N MET A 16 -2.70 -1.49 -13.23
CA MET A 16 -2.39 -1.56 -11.80
C MET A 16 -1.09 -0.80 -11.51
N ARG A 17 -1.12 0.15 -10.56
CA ARG A 17 0.04 0.97 -10.22
C ARG A 17 0.64 0.50 -8.92
N PHE A 18 1.92 0.84 -8.75
CA PHE A 18 2.68 0.46 -7.59
C PHE A 18 3.01 1.70 -6.77
N PHE A 19 2.73 1.59 -5.48
CA PHE A 19 3.00 2.59 -4.49
C PHE A 19 3.92 2.03 -3.42
N TRP A 20 4.66 2.93 -2.80
CA TRP A 20 5.44 2.66 -1.61
C TRP A 20 4.96 3.61 -0.53
N VAL A 21 4.81 3.13 0.71
CA VAL A 21 4.40 3.96 1.84
C VAL A 21 5.30 3.72 3.06
N ASN A 22 5.76 4.81 3.67
CA ASN A 22 6.47 4.79 4.94
C ASN A 22 5.45 4.81 6.09
N ILE A 23 5.37 3.74 6.87
CA ILE A 23 4.39 3.59 7.96
C ILE A 23 5.06 3.45 9.34
N GLY A 24 6.28 3.97 9.49
CA GLY A 24 7.11 3.72 10.68
C GLY A 24 6.43 3.99 12.02
N GLY A 25 5.71 5.12 12.12
CA GLY A 25 4.95 5.52 13.31
C GLY A 25 3.50 5.02 13.34
N SER A 26 3.02 4.34 12.30
CA SER A 26 1.61 3.96 12.14
C SER A 26 1.41 2.47 11.85
N VAL A 27 2.40 1.61 12.11
CA VAL A 27 2.29 0.18 11.77
C VAL A 27 1.09 -0.49 12.42
N ALA A 28 0.88 -0.29 13.72
CA ALA A 28 -0.26 -0.90 14.40
C ALA A 28 -1.59 -0.39 13.85
N GLU A 29 -1.70 0.93 13.59
CA GLU A 29 -2.88 1.57 12.98
C GLU A 29 -3.18 0.93 11.61
N VAL A 30 -2.17 0.86 10.73
CA VAL A 30 -2.33 0.37 9.36
C VAL A 30 -2.67 -1.11 9.31
N PHE A 31 -2.00 -1.95 10.11
CA PHE A 31 -2.22 -3.40 10.07
C PHE A 31 -3.49 -3.84 10.79
N LYS A 32 -3.90 -3.13 11.86
CA LYS A 32 -5.14 -3.47 12.59
C LYS A 32 -6.38 -2.88 11.93
N GLY A 33 -6.26 -1.65 11.40
CA GLY A 33 -7.36 -0.94 10.76
C GLY A 33 -7.50 -1.20 9.27
N GLU A 34 -6.47 -1.77 8.63
CA GLU A 34 -6.41 -2.02 7.19
C GLU A 34 -6.69 -0.75 6.36
N PHE A 35 -6.09 0.37 6.77
CA PHE A 35 -6.18 1.62 6.02
C PHE A 35 -4.88 2.42 6.06
N LEU A 36 -4.71 3.29 5.08
CA LEU A 36 -3.74 4.39 5.11
C LEU A 36 -4.48 5.70 5.26
N TRP A 37 -3.90 6.63 6.00
CA TRP A 37 -4.44 7.98 6.12
C TRP A 37 -3.31 9.00 6.13
N ALA A 38 -3.48 10.07 5.34
CA ALA A 38 -2.62 11.24 5.36
C ALA A 38 -3.45 12.53 5.40
N PRO A 39 -3.00 13.56 6.12
CA PRO A 39 -3.70 14.83 6.13
C PRO A 39 -3.64 15.49 4.75
N GLN A 40 -4.70 16.22 4.39
CA GLN A 40 -4.76 16.89 3.07
C GLN A 40 -3.85 18.10 2.95
N TYR A 41 -3.47 18.68 4.08
CA TYR A 41 -2.53 19.78 4.23
C TYR A 41 -2.01 19.80 5.67
N GLY A 42 -0.94 20.55 5.90
CA GLY A 42 -0.40 20.85 7.21
C GLY A 42 -0.36 22.34 7.42
N ILE A 43 -0.28 22.76 8.68
CA ILE A 43 -0.04 24.14 9.07
C ILE A 43 1.33 24.18 9.75
N ASN A 44 2.23 25.04 9.27
CA ASN A 44 3.56 25.18 9.86
C ASN A 44 3.50 26.05 11.14
N LYS A 45 4.64 26.24 11.82
CA LYS A 45 4.72 27.06 13.04
C LYS A 45 4.32 28.53 12.84
N THR A 46 4.37 29.03 11.61
CA THR A 46 4.02 30.42 11.26
C THR A 46 2.58 30.55 10.77
N GLY A 47 1.76 29.49 10.87
CA GLY A 47 0.37 29.49 10.42
C GLY A 47 0.16 29.26 8.91
N ASN A 48 1.23 29.07 8.14
CA ASN A 48 1.14 28.88 6.69
C ASN A 48 0.78 27.43 6.35
N MET A 49 -0.14 27.29 5.40
CA MET A 49 -0.55 26.00 4.85
C MET A 49 0.53 25.43 3.94
N PHE A 50 0.82 24.14 4.06
CA PHE A 50 1.69 23.40 3.16
C PHE A 50 1.09 22.04 2.79
N LYS A 51 1.46 21.52 1.61
CA LYS A 51 0.98 20.24 1.08
C LYS A 51 2.18 19.36 0.71
N PRO A 52 2.61 18.45 1.60
CA PRO A 52 3.65 17.49 1.32
C PRO A 52 3.32 16.64 0.10
N ALA A 53 4.27 16.51 -0.83
CA ALA A 53 4.11 15.72 -2.06
C ALA A 53 3.70 14.26 -1.78
N GLY A 54 4.16 13.69 -0.66
CA GLY A 54 3.77 12.35 -0.22
C GLY A 54 2.29 12.24 0.14
N TRP A 55 1.69 13.29 0.73
CA TRP A 55 0.26 13.29 1.08
C TRP A 55 -0.61 13.47 -0.15
N GLU A 56 -0.20 14.33 -1.09
CA GLU A 56 -0.87 14.48 -2.38
C GLU A 56 -0.82 13.20 -3.23
N THR A 57 0.20 12.36 -3.05
CA THR A 57 0.29 11.07 -3.72
C THR A 57 -0.79 10.08 -3.26
N VAL A 58 -1.22 10.15 -1.99
CA VAL A 58 -2.28 9.27 -1.44
C VAL A 58 -3.59 9.45 -2.21
N LYS A 59 -3.94 10.69 -2.58
CA LYS A 59 -5.15 11.02 -3.36
C LYS A 59 -5.18 10.36 -4.74
N LYS A 60 -4.01 9.92 -5.23
CA LYS A 60 -3.89 9.31 -6.56
C LYS A 60 -4.13 7.82 -6.55
N VAL A 61 -4.20 7.17 -5.38
CA VAL A 61 -4.46 5.73 -5.26
C VAL A 61 -5.87 5.42 -5.76
N LYS A 62 -5.98 4.34 -6.54
CA LYS A 62 -7.21 3.83 -7.13
C LYS A 62 -7.38 2.38 -6.71
N GLU A 63 -8.62 1.92 -6.77
CA GLU A 63 -8.95 0.51 -6.55
C GLU A 63 -8.02 -0.43 -7.34
N GLY A 64 -7.54 -1.48 -6.68
CA GLY A 64 -6.66 -2.48 -7.26
C GLY A 64 -5.18 -2.13 -7.31
N ASP A 65 -4.76 -0.92 -6.92
CA ASP A 65 -3.33 -0.58 -6.84
C ASP A 65 -2.62 -1.37 -5.74
N LEU A 66 -1.34 -1.72 -5.99
CA LEU A 66 -0.49 -2.42 -5.04
C LEU A 66 0.38 -1.44 -4.25
N ILE A 67 0.47 -1.66 -2.94
CA ILE A 67 1.16 -0.77 -2.01
C ILE A 67 2.16 -1.56 -1.14
N PHE A 68 3.43 -1.17 -1.18
CA PHE A 68 4.47 -1.71 -0.31
C PHE A 68 4.55 -0.94 1.00
N CYS A 69 4.33 -1.64 2.12
CA CYS A 69 4.39 -1.08 3.46
C CYS A 69 5.82 -1.14 4.01
N HIS A 70 6.48 0.01 4.11
CA HIS A 70 7.87 0.13 4.56
C HIS A 70 7.98 0.64 6.00
N LYS A 71 8.85 -0.02 6.79
CA LYS A 71 9.33 0.43 8.09
C LYS A 71 10.80 0.10 8.25
N GLY A 72 11.61 1.08 8.66
CA GLY A 72 12.96 0.84 9.16
C GLY A 72 13.84 0.02 8.23
N ARG A 73 13.91 0.41 6.94
CA ARG A 73 14.64 -0.28 5.85
C ARG A 73 14.08 -1.62 5.42
N LYS A 74 12.87 -1.99 5.83
CA LYS A 74 12.24 -3.25 5.45
C LYS A 74 10.86 -3.02 4.85
N ILE A 75 10.53 -3.79 3.81
CA ILE A 75 9.13 -4.00 3.43
C ILE A 75 8.58 -5.05 4.40
N ILE A 76 7.54 -4.67 5.15
CA ILE A 76 6.93 -5.49 6.20
C ILE A 76 5.53 -6.00 5.82
N GLY A 77 4.98 -5.49 4.73
CA GLY A 77 3.65 -5.86 4.24
C GLY A 77 3.43 -5.43 2.80
N VAL A 78 2.44 -6.06 2.17
CA VAL A 78 1.92 -5.69 0.86
C VAL A 78 0.42 -5.53 1.01
N ALA A 79 -0.14 -4.49 0.41
CA ALA A 79 -1.56 -4.22 0.43
C ALA A 79 -2.10 -3.95 -0.97
N THR A 80 -3.38 -4.25 -1.16
CA THR A 80 -4.15 -3.85 -2.34
C THR A 80 -5.18 -2.81 -1.92
N ALA A 81 -5.32 -1.72 -2.67
CA ALA A 81 -6.37 -0.75 -2.42
C ALA A 81 -7.74 -1.33 -2.77
N VAL A 82 -8.67 -1.35 -1.82
CA VAL A 82 -10.03 -1.92 -1.99
C VAL A 82 -10.95 -0.94 -2.72
N ARG A 83 -10.65 0.35 -2.65
CA ARG A 83 -11.36 1.41 -3.37
C ARG A 83 -10.45 2.60 -3.63
N ASP A 84 -10.94 3.51 -4.45
CA ASP A 84 -10.32 4.81 -4.67
C ASP A 84 -10.09 5.57 -3.37
N ALA A 85 -9.00 6.34 -3.32
CA ALA A 85 -8.72 7.24 -2.21
C ALA A 85 -9.86 8.26 -2.04
N TYR A 86 -10.27 8.52 -0.80
CA TYR A 86 -11.39 9.40 -0.49
C TYR A 86 -11.09 10.33 0.69
N SER A 87 -11.86 11.42 0.81
CA SER A 87 -11.74 12.33 1.96
C SER A 87 -12.34 11.69 3.21
N ALA A 88 -11.60 11.70 4.31
CA ALA A 88 -12.03 11.11 5.58
C ALA A 88 -11.65 12.00 6.78
N PRO A 89 -12.40 11.95 7.88
CA PRO A 89 -11.98 12.57 9.13
C PRO A 89 -10.67 11.96 9.63
N ARG A 90 -10.02 12.63 10.58
CA ARG A 90 -8.85 12.11 11.26
C ARG A 90 -9.22 10.85 12.08
N PRO A 91 -8.44 9.76 12.00
CA PRO A 91 -8.63 8.60 12.86
C PRO A 91 -8.50 8.97 14.35
N GLU A 92 -9.43 8.51 15.17
CA GLU A 92 -9.55 8.90 16.59
C GLU A 92 -8.28 8.62 17.41
N HIS A 93 -7.63 7.49 17.15
CA HIS A 93 -6.44 7.05 17.89
C HIS A 93 -5.12 7.64 17.39
N ARG A 94 -5.16 8.53 16.39
CA ARG A 94 -3.92 9.06 15.83
C ARG A 94 -3.29 10.10 16.76
N VAL A 95 -2.04 9.86 17.12
CA VAL A 95 -1.27 10.72 18.06
C VAL A 95 -0.56 11.88 17.34
N ALA A 96 -0.15 11.70 16.08
CA ALA A 96 0.71 12.66 15.37
C ALA A 96 -0.03 13.60 14.40
N GLY A 97 0.41 14.86 14.29
CA GLY A 97 -0.12 15.88 13.37
C GLY A 97 -1.25 16.74 13.96
N PRO A 98 -1.69 17.81 13.26
CA PRO A 98 -2.67 18.74 13.80
C PRO A 98 -4.02 18.06 14.12
N PRO A 99 -4.71 18.48 15.19
CA PRO A 99 -6.05 18.01 15.49
C PRO A 99 -7.07 18.58 14.49
N HIS A 100 -8.20 17.89 14.33
CA HIS A 100 -9.36 18.34 13.53
C HIS A 100 -9.13 18.61 12.03
N ILE A 101 -8.04 18.15 11.44
CA ILE A 101 -7.83 18.25 9.99
C ILE A 101 -8.40 17.03 9.26
N ALA A 102 -9.12 17.27 8.16
CA ALA A 102 -9.51 16.22 7.24
C ALA A 102 -8.28 15.64 6.52
N GLY A 103 -8.39 14.36 6.16
CA GLY A 103 -7.35 13.64 5.45
C GLY A 103 -7.86 12.90 4.24
N THR A 104 -6.94 12.22 3.59
CA THR A 104 -7.20 11.26 2.52
C THR A 104 -6.97 9.88 3.08
N GLN A 105 -7.99 9.03 2.97
CA GLN A 105 -7.94 7.63 3.38
C GLN A 105 -7.93 6.70 2.17
N VAL A 106 -7.25 5.56 2.32
CA VAL A 106 -7.28 4.43 1.41
C VAL A 106 -7.56 3.19 2.25
N ASP A 107 -8.62 2.47 1.94
CA ASP A 107 -8.90 1.18 2.59
C ASP A 107 -8.15 0.08 1.85
N LEU A 108 -7.63 -0.87 2.60
CA LEU A 108 -6.68 -1.86 2.16
C LEU A 108 -7.17 -3.28 2.41
N GLU A 109 -6.80 -4.19 1.53
CA GLU A 109 -6.66 -5.60 1.85
C GLU A 109 -5.17 -5.83 2.09
N LEU A 110 -4.78 -6.16 3.33
CA LEU A 110 -3.39 -6.12 3.75
C LEU A 110 -2.86 -7.50 4.12
N THR A 111 -1.67 -7.84 3.60
CA THR A 111 -0.91 -9.03 3.99
C THR A 111 0.38 -8.64 4.68
N ARG A 112 0.57 -9.12 5.91
CA ARG A 112 1.86 -9.03 6.62
C ARG A 112 2.84 -10.03 6.07
N LEU A 113 4.08 -9.59 5.83
CA LEU A 113 5.16 -10.50 5.47
C LEU A 113 5.73 -11.16 6.72
N GLU A 114 5.72 -12.48 6.75
CA GLU A 114 6.40 -13.28 7.78
C GLU A 114 7.92 -13.01 7.78
N LEU A 115 8.48 -12.84 6.57
CA LEU A 115 9.88 -12.50 6.35
C LEU A 115 9.97 -11.11 5.70
N PRO A 116 10.17 -10.04 6.50
CA PRO A 116 10.37 -8.70 5.98
C PRO A 116 11.58 -8.61 5.04
N ILE A 117 11.41 -7.89 3.92
CA ILE A 117 12.43 -7.78 2.87
C ILE A 117 13.30 -6.54 3.13
N ASP A 118 14.61 -6.72 3.34
CA ASP A 118 15.54 -5.59 3.47
C ASP A 118 15.73 -4.88 2.13
N VAL A 119 15.57 -3.55 2.13
CA VAL A 119 15.65 -2.74 0.91
C VAL A 119 17.04 -2.69 0.30
N SER A 120 18.11 -2.95 1.07
CA SER A 120 19.49 -3.03 0.53
C SER A 120 19.67 -4.17 -0.45
N LEU A 121 18.81 -5.19 -0.41
CA LEU A 121 18.85 -6.29 -1.36
C LEU A 121 18.53 -5.84 -2.79
N PHE A 122 17.88 -4.68 -2.96
CA PHE A 122 17.42 -4.22 -4.26
C PHE A 122 17.53 -2.72 -4.53
N ASN A 123 17.88 -1.89 -3.54
CA ASN A 123 17.87 -0.43 -3.68
C ASN A 123 18.72 0.07 -4.85
N GLN A 124 19.88 -0.54 -5.15
CA GLN A 124 20.73 -0.15 -6.28
C GLN A 124 20.05 -0.46 -7.62
N ALA A 125 19.45 -1.64 -7.76
CA ALA A 125 18.72 -2.02 -8.96
C ALA A 125 17.49 -1.11 -9.15
N PHE A 126 16.70 -0.92 -8.10
CA PHE A 126 15.55 -0.02 -8.11
C PHE A 126 15.94 1.43 -8.42
N THR A 127 17.06 1.90 -7.87
CA THR A 127 17.55 3.27 -8.11
C THR A 127 17.87 3.51 -9.58
N ARG A 128 18.54 2.56 -10.23
CA ARG A 128 18.90 2.65 -11.64
C ARG A 128 17.68 2.58 -12.55
N MET A 129 16.72 1.69 -12.26
CA MET A 129 15.62 1.40 -13.17
C MET A 129 14.38 2.28 -12.94
N HIS A 130 14.03 2.56 -11.69
CA HIS A 130 12.69 3.07 -11.30
C HIS A 130 12.72 4.45 -10.66
N ASN A 131 13.70 4.70 -9.79
CA ASN A 131 13.70 5.83 -8.87
C ASN A 131 13.71 7.22 -9.55
N GLN A 132 14.23 7.33 -10.78
CA GLN A 132 14.20 8.58 -11.54
C GLN A 132 12.79 9.01 -11.97
N ALA A 133 11.87 8.07 -12.16
CA ALA A 133 10.48 8.37 -12.52
C ALA A 133 9.56 8.47 -11.30
N CYS A 134 10.03 8.08 -10.12
CA CYS A 134 9.25 8.25 -8.89
C CYS A 134 9.20 9.74 -8.52
N LEU A 135 8.01 10.22 -8.17
CA LEU A 135 7.81 11.58 -7.67
C LEU A 135 7.05 11.52 -6.33
N PRO A 136 7.71 11.78 -5.17
CA PRO A 136 9.16 12.06 -4.99
C PRO A 136 10.06 10.83 -5.25
N ARG A 137 11.38 10.94 -5.07
CA ARG A 137 12.27 9.76 -5.17
C ARG A 137 12.15 8.88 -3.92
N VAL A 138 12.07 7.57 -4.10
CA VAL A 138 12.04 6.59 -3.00
C VAL A 138 13.39 6.55 -2.28
N PHE A 139 14.48 6.46 -3.04
CA PHE A 139 15.85 6.42 -2.50
C PHE A 139 16.62 7.72 -2.76
N ASN A 140 17.42 8.15 -1.79
CA ASN A 140 18.40 9.23 -1.94
C ASN A 140 19.68 8.74 -2.64
N LYS A 141 20.61 9.66 -2.95
CA LYS A 141 21.89 9.33 -3.63
C LYS A 141 22.77 8.33 -2.86
N LYS A 142 22.61 8.23 -1.53
CA LYS A 142 23.32 7.28 -0.67
C LYS A 142 22.60 5.93 -0.54
N GLY A 143 21.49 5.72 -1.25
CA GLY A 143 20.71 4.48 -1.21
C GLY A 143 19.79 4.33 0.01
N GLY A 144 19.67 5.37 0.84
CA GLY A 144 18.71 5.42 1.95
C GLY A 144 17.31 5.82 1.47
N CYS A 145 16.26 5.29 2.09
CA CYS A 145 14.88 5.70 1.80
C CYS A 145 14.67 7.17 2.20
N THR A 146 13.93 7.94 1.40
CA THR A 146 13.55 9.31 1.77
C THR A 146 12.38 9.29 2.75
N GLU A 147 12.14 10.40 3.44
CA GLU A 147 11.16 10.50 4.53
C GLU A 147 9.74 10.81 4.06
N ASN A 148 9.50 10.92 2.76
CA ASN A 148 8.17 11.16 2.24
C ASN A 148 7.20 10.05 2.67
N TYR A 149 5.92 10.40 2.78
CA TYR A 149 4.93 9.43 3.23
C TYR A 149 4.65 8.36 2.17
N MET A 150 4.35 8.77 0.94
CA MET A 150 4.00 7.87 -0.15
C MET A 150 4.65 8.28 -1.47
N TRP A 151 4.98 7.28 -2.28
CA TRP A 151 5.50 7.41 -3.63
C TRP A 151 4.68 6.60 -4.61
N ARG A 152 4.71 7.03 -5.88
CA ARG A 152 4.16 6.30 -7.01
C ARG A 152 5.26 6.01 -8.03
N ASP A 153 5.36 4.78 -8.51
CA ASP A 153 6.09 4.48 -9.74
C ASP A 153 5.14 4.63 -10.95
N PRO A 154 5.32 5.65 -11.81
CA PRO A 154 4.46 5.83 -12.97
C PRO A 154 4.68 4.79 -14.08
N ARG A 155 5.77 4.01 -14.04
CA ARG A 155 6.14 3.04 -15.09
C ARG A 155 5.80 1.59 -14.72
N ALA A 156 5.47 1.31 -13.47
CA ALA A 156 5.31 -0.07 -12.99
C ALA A 156 4.07 -0.79 -13.56
N GLY A 157 3.12 -0.05 -14.15
CA GLY A 157 1.92 -0.63 -14.77
C GLY A 157 2.14 -1.41 -16.08
N SER A 158 3.35 -1.45 -16.67
CA SER A 158 3.52 -2.02 -18.01
C SER A 158 4.34 -3.31 -18.15
N ARG A 159 5.22 -3.74 -17.22
CA ARG A 159 5.90 -5.07 -17.31
C ARG A 159 6.89 -5.48 -16.21
N VAL A 160 7.31 -4.61 -15.29
CA VAL A 160 8.61 -4.83 -14.60
C VAL A 160 8.53 -5.43 -13.18
N ASP A 161 7.48 -5.22 -12.38
CA ASP A 161 7.64 -5.45 -10.94
C ASP A 161 7.23 -6.83 -10.41
N ARG A 162 6.28 -7.52 -11.07
CA ARG A 162 5.78 -8.82 -10.56
C ARG A 162 6.87 -9.89 -10.50
N ARG A 163 7.83 -9.91 -11.44
CA ARG A 163 8.95 -10.88 -11.47
C ARG A 163 10.05 -10.56 -10.46
N PHE A 164 10.28 -9.28 -10.16
CA PHE A 164 11.32 -8.86 -9.22
C PHE A 164 10.97 -9.31 -7.79
N PHE A 165 9.69 -9.15 -7.41
CA PHE A 165 9.19 -9.58 -6.11
C PHE A 165 8.79 -11.06 -6.03
N SER A 166 8.38 -11.69 -7.14
CA SER A 166 8.03 -13.12 -7.17
C SER A 166 9.22 -14.09 -7.09
N ARG A 167 10.43 -13.71 -7.55
CA ARG A 167 11.61 -14.61 -7.52
C ARG A 167 12.25 -14.76 -6.13
N LYS A 168 11.95 -13.88 -5.18
CA LYS A 168 12.55 -13.85 -3.84
C LYS A 168 11.57 -14.30 -2.73
N THR A 169 10.30 -14.50 -3.06
CA THR A 169 9.22 -14.92 -2.15
C THR A 169 8.85 -16.39 -2.38
N SER A 170 9.85 -17.27 -2.39
CA SER A 170 9.60 -18.70 -2.17
C SER A 170 9.13 -18.91 -0.73
N LEU A 171 7.91 -18.46 -0.41
CA LEU A 171 7.22 -18.87 0.79
C LEU A 171 6.61 -20.25 0.53
N SER A 172 7.29 -21.24 1.10
CA SER A 172 6.63 -22.46 1.58
C SER A 172 5.53 -22.03 2.54
N THR A 173 4.28 -22.38 2.25
CA THR A 173 3.44 -23.22 3.14
C THR A 173 2.01 -23.27 2.61
N SER A 174 1.50 -24.50 2.56
CA SER A 174 0.16 -24.93 2.24
C SER A 174 -0.87 -24.30 3.20
N MET A 175 -1.82 -23.52 2.70
CA MET A 175 -3.03 -23.16 3.46
C MET A 175 -4.27 -23.53 2.64
N ARG A 176 -4.96 -24.56 3.11
CA ARG A 176 -6.34 -24.85 2.72
C ARG A 176 -7.24 -23.77 3.32
N ILE A 177 -7.92 -23.02 2.47
CA ILE A 177 -9.02 -22.15 2.89
C ILE A 177 -10.27 -23.03 2.98
N PRO A 178 -10.95 -23.15 4.13
CA PRO A 178 -12.24 -23.83 4.20
C PRO A 178 -13.30 -22.93 3.54
N SER A 179 -13.91 -23.42 2.46
CA SER A 179 -15.03 -22.76 1.81
C SER A 179 -16.26 -22.79 2.73
N LYS A 180 -16.72 -21.63 3.22
CA LYS A 180 -18.11 -21.49 3.66
C LYS A 180 -18.98 -21.35 2.42
N SER A 181 -19.74 -22.40 2.13
CA SER A 181 -20.84 -22.40 1.17
C SER A 181 -22.01 -21.56 1.73
N PRO A 182 -22.78 -20.86 0.89
CA PRO A 182 -23.99 -20.18 1.33
C PRO A 182 -25.13 -21.21 1.48
N GLU A 183 -25.66 -21.37 2.69
CA GLU A 183 -26.92 -22.09 2.91
C GLU A 183 -28.07 -21.32 2.23
N ARG A 184 -28.65 -21.94 1.20
CA ARG A 184 -30.00 -21.60 0.73
C ARG A 184 -30.99 -22.29 1.67
N SER A 185 -31.70 -21.50 2.47
CA SER A 185 -32.91 -21.94 3.16
C SER A 185 -34.02 -22.18 2.12
N VAL A 186 -34.23 -23.45 1.76
CA VAL A 186 -35.45 -23.92 1.10
C VAL A 186 -36.39 -24.40 2.20
N VAL A 187 -37.44 -23.64 2.48
CA VAL A 187 -38.60 -24.14 3.23
C VAL A 187 -39.46 -24.95 2.26
N SER A 188 -39.60 -26.25 2.50
CA SER A 188 -40.64 -27.08 1.92
C SER A 188 -41.28 -27.94 3.00
N LYS A 189 -42.62 -27.89 3.02
CA LYS A 189 -43.54 -28.55 3.94
C LYS A 189 -43.49 -30.08 3.84
N LYS A 190 -43.74 -30.74 4.97
CA LYS A 190 -44.33 -32.08 5.23
C LYS A 190 -44.34 -32.22 6.77
N GLU A 191 -45.38 -32.61 7.49
CA GLU A 191 -46.65 -33.29 7.20
C GLU A 191 -47.84 -32.55 7.83
#